data_AF-A0A3D3B891-F1
#
_entry.id   AF-A0A3D3B891-F1
#
_cell.length_a   1.000
_cell.length_b   1.000
_cell.length_c   1.000
_cell.angle_alpha   90.00
_cell.angle_beta   90.00
_cell.angle_gamma   90.00
#
_symmetry.space_group_name_H-M   'P 1'
#
loop_
_entity.id
_entity.type
_entity.pdbx_description
1 polymer ?
#
loop_
_entity_poly.entity_id
_entity_poly.type
_entity_poly.pdbx_seq_one_letter_code
_entity_poly.pdbx_strand_id
1 'polypeptide(L)'
;MTTTATPDPIMSLISAYASALAYAEEVNRAAGEMSDEDYEALASKTHYPIRQALIDSTEFATSAEGARAALNLAIQQRTLGDTPLIDRMMDAAAGYLARA
;
A
#
# COMPACT_ATOMS: atom_id res chain seq x y z
N MET A 1 -6.98 -26.02 -19.46
CA MET A 1 -7.87 -25.35 -18.48
C MET A 1 -7.01 -24.40 -17.67
N THR A 2 -7.06 -23.11 -17.96
CA THR A 2 -6.38 -22.07 -17.19
C THR A 2 -7.20 -21.82 -15.94
N THR A 3 -6.76 -22.35 -14.80
CA THR A 3 -7.24 -21.90 -13.49
C THR A 3 -6.83 -20.44 -13.34
N THR A 4 -7.78 -19.53 -13.45
CA THR A 4 -7.62 -18.15 -12.99
C THR A 4 -7.21 -18.21 -11.53
N ALA A 5 -5.96 -17.84 -11.23
CA ALA A 5 -5.51 -17.68 -9.86
C ALA A 5 -6.45 -16.67 -9.18
N THR A 6 -7.04 -17.06 -8.06
CA THR A 6 -7.82 -16.12 -7.24
C THR A 6 -6.90 -14.96 -6.88
N PRO A 7 -7.23 -13.71 -7.26
CA PRO A 7 -6.40 -12.56 -6.95
C PRO A 7 -6.24 -12.45 -5.44
N ASP A 8 -5.02 -12.20 -4.98
CA ASP A 8 -4.76 -11.99 -3.56
C ASP A 8 -5.47 -10.70 -3.11
N PRO A 9 -6.36 -10.77 -2.10
CA PRO A 9 -7.25 -9.66 -1.75
C PRO A 9 -6.48 -8.42 -1.27
N ILE A 10 -5.33 -8.58 -0.61
CA ILE A 10 -4.51 -7.44 -0.17
C ILE A 10 -3.78 -6.78 -1.34
N MET A 11 -3.48 -7.53 -2.40
CA MET A 11 -2.63 -7.06 -3.51
C MET A 11 -3.26 -5.90 -4.28
N SER A 12 -4.59 -5.91 -4.43
CA SER A 12 -5.29 -4.84 -5.13
C SER A 12 -5.16 -3.50 -4.38
N LEU A 13 -5.27 -3.51 -3.05
CA LEU A 13 -5.12 -2.30 -2.22
C LEU A 13 -3.68 -1.79 -2.22
N ILE A 14 -2.70 -2.70 -2.08
CA ILE A 14 -1.28 -2.33 -2.12
C ILE A 14 -0.91 -1.74 -3.47
N SER A 15 -1.39 -2.34 -4.57
CA SER A 15 -1.12 -1.85 -5.92
C SER A 15 -1.74 -0.47 -6.15
N ALA A 16 -2.99 -0.26 -5.70
CA ALA A 16 -3.65 1.04 -5.79
C ALA A 16 -2.88 2.13 -5.01
N TYR A 17 -2.38 1.79 -3.82
CA TYR A 17 -1.58 2.72 -3.02
C TYR A 17 -0.26 3.08 -3.69
N ALA A 18 0.47 2.08 -4.20
CA ALA A 18 1.72 2.29 -4.93
C ALA A 18 1.51 3.14 -6.19
N SER A 19 0.44 2.89 -6.95
CA SER A 19 0.08 3.72 -8.11
C SER A 19 -0.27 5.17 -7.72
N ALA A 20 -0.96 5.38 -6.60
CA ALA A 20 -1.29 6.72 -6.11
C ALA A 20 -0.06 7.50 -5.63
N LEU A 21 0.91 6.84 -4.99
CA LEU A 21 2.20 7.43 -4.65
C LEU A 21 2.97 7.85 -5.90
N ALA A 22 3.11 6.94 -6.87
CA ALA A 22 3.79 7.23 -8.13
C ALA A 22 3.14 8.40 -8.88
N TYR A 23 1.80 8.47 -8.90
CA TYR A 23 1.06 9.59 -9.46
C TYR A 23 1.37 10.91 -8.74
N ALA A 24 1.34 10.93 -7.41
CA ALA A 24 1.65 12.14 -6.64
C ALA A 24 3.08 12.63 -6.88
N GLU A 25 4.05 11.72 -6.97
CA GLU A 25 5.45 12.05 -7.31
C GLU A 25 5.60 12.58 -8.73
N GLU A 26 4.90 12.00 -9.70
CA GLU A 26 4.92 12.46 -11.10
C GLU A 26 4.35 13.87 -11.22
N VAL A 27 3.21 14.14 -10.58
CA VAL A 27 2.60 15.49 -10.55
C VAL A 27 3.53 16.49 -9.87
N ASN A 28 4.12 16.13 -8.73
CA ASN A 28 5.08 16.98 -8.02
C ASN A 28 6.29 17.34 -8.90
N ARG A 29 6.84 16.35 -9.61
CA ARG A 29 7.96 16.53 -10.54
C ARG A 29 7.58 17.42 -11.73
N ALA A 30 6.40 17.21 -12.32
CA ALA A 30 5.92 17.99 -13.45
C ALA A 30 5.67 19.47 -13.09
N ALA A 31 5.31 19.75 -11.83
CA ALA A 31 5.14 21.09 -11.31
C ALA A 31 6.45 21.81 -10.96
N GLY A 32 7.60 21.10 -10.96
CA GLY A 32 8.89 21.68 -10.60
C GLY A 32 9.13 21.79 -9.09
N GLU A 33 8.66 20.80 -8.33
CA GLU A 33 8.59 20.77 -6.85
C GLU A 33 7.51 21.71 -6.31
N MET A 34 6.44 21.09 -5.82
CA MET A 34 5.32 21.75 -5.18
C MET A 34 5.72 22.26 -3.79
N SER A 35 5.01 23.28 -3.32
CA SER A 35 5.07 23.65 -1.91
C SER A 35 4.56 22.51 -1.03
N ASP A 36 4.96 22.48 0.24
CA ASP A 36 4.47 21.49 1.20
C ASP A 36 2.92 21.50 1.29
N GLU A 37 2.31 22.68 1.24
CA GLU A 37 0.84 22.84 1.30
C GLU A 37 0.15 22.28 0.05
N ASP A 38 0.70 22.54 -1.14
CA ASP A 38 0.14 22.01 -2.38
C ASP A 38 0.33 20.48 -2.47
N TYR A 39 1.48 19.97 -2.02
CA TYR A 39 1.74 18.53 -1.99
C TYR A 39 0.81 17.83 -0.99
N GLU A 40 0.59 18.41 0.18
CA GLU A 40 -0.37 17.90 1.17
C GLU A 40 -1.80 17.87 0.60
N ALA A 41 -2.21 18.92 -0.11
CA ALA A 41 -3.51 18.97 -0.78
C ALA A 41 -3.65 17.87 -1.87
N LEU A 42 -2.58 17.58 -2.60
CA LEU A 42 -2.53 16.47 -3.56
C LEU A 42 -2.56 15.11 -2.86
N ALA A 43 -1.77 14.93 -1.80
CA ALA A 43 -1.67 13.71 -1.01
C ALA A 43 -3.03 13.32 -0.41
N SER A 44 -3.76 14.30 0.15
CA SER A 44 -5.09 14.13 0.74
C SER A 44 -6.13 13.57 -0.23
N LYS A 45 -5.97 13.79 -1.55
CA LYS A 45 -6.87 13.33 -2.61
C LYS A 45 -6.40 12.07 -3.32
N THR A 46 -5.15 11.69 -3.14
CA THR A 46 -4.51 10.59 -3.88
C THR A 46 -4.29 9.40 -2.97
N HIS A 47 -3.16 9.37 -2.26
CA HIS A 47 -2.71 8.19 -1.55
C HIS A 47 -3.18 8.13 -0.09
N TYR A 48 -3.57 9.26 0.53
CA TYR A 48 -4.07 9.25 1.92
C TYR A 48 -5.34 8.42 2.13
N PRO A 49 -6.39 8.53 1.29
CA PRO A 49 -7.59 7.70 1.45
C PRO A 49 -7.28 6.21 1.30
N ILE A 50 -6.36 5.86 0.40
CA ILE A 50 -5.99 4.46 0.14
C ILE A 50 -5.12 3.92 1.27
N ARG A 51 -4.22 4.75 1.82
CA ARG A 51 -3.47 4.45 3.05
C ARG A 51 -4.42 4.12 4.19
N GLN A 52 -5.45 4.94 4.40
CA GLN A 52 -6.45 4.70 5.44
C GLN A 52 -7.21 3.39 5.17
N ALA A 53 -7.61 3.12 3.93
CA ALA A 53 -8.25 1.86 3.54
C ALA A 53 -7.35 0.64 3.79
N LEU A 54 -6.03 0.76 3.60
CA LEU A 54 -5.06 -0.30 3.94
C LEU A 54 -4.99 -0.53 5.44
N ILE A 55 -4.97 0.55 6.25
CA ILE A 55 -4.96 0.48 7.71
C ILE A 55 -6.24 -0.21 8.23
N ASP A 56 -7.40 0.16 7.68
CA ASP A 56 -8.71 -0.32 8.13
C ASP A 56 -9.10 -1.70 7.55
N SER A 57 -8.41 -2.15 6.50
CA SER A 57 -8.66 -3.44 5.86
C SER A 57 -8.54 -4.58 6.87
N THR A 58 -9.29 -5.66 6.71
CA THR A 58 -9.12 -6.92 7.49
C THR A 58 -8.60 -8.08 6.64
N GLU A 59 -8.27 -7.82 5.38
CA GLU A 59 -7.82 -8.84 4.43
C GLU A 59 -6.42 -9.36 4.76
N PHE A 60 -6.18 -10.64 4.54
CA PHE A 60 -4.85 -11.23 4.70
C PHE A 60 -4.30 -11.65 3.34
N ALA A 61 -2.98 -11.71 3.22
CA ALA A 61 -2.37 -12.32 2.06
C ALA A 61 -2.79 -13.79 1.96
N THR A 62 -3.15 -14.22 0.75
CA THR A 62 -3.50 -15.61 0.43
C THR A 62 -2.44 -16.28 -0.44
N SER A 63 -1.37 -15.55 -0.77
CA SER A 63 -0.27 -16.00 -1.60
C SER A 63 1.08 -15.50 -1.07
N ALA A 64 2.16 -16.20 -1.44
CA ALA A 64 3.52 -15.75 -1.13
C ALA A 64 3.84 -14.38 -1.76
N GLU A 65 3.26 -14.07 -2.92
CA GLU A 65 3.43 -12.79 -3.59
C GLU A 65 2.75 -11.65 -2.79
N GLY A 66 1.50 -11.85 -2.37
CA GLY A 66 0.79 -10.88 -1.52
C GLY A 66 1.47 -10.65 -0.18
N ALA A 67 1.99 -11.71 0.45
CA ALA A 67 2.74 -11.60 1.70
C ALA A 67 4.03 -10.79 1.50
N ARG A 68 4.77 -11.03 0.41
CA ARG A 68 5.96 -10.25 0.07
C ARG A 68 5.64 -8.78 -0.22
N ALA A 69 4.56 -8.51 -0.95
CA ALA A 69 4.12 -7.15 -1.25
C ALA A 69 3.79 -6.38 0.05
N ALA A 70 3.07 -7.01 0.98
CA ALA A 70 2.76 -6.41 2.27
C ALA A 70 4.03 -6.12 3.08
N LEU A 71 4.97 -7.07 3.18
CA LEU A 71 6.24 -6.85 3.89
C LEU A 71 7.08 -5.74 3.27
N ASN A 72 7.16 -5.68 1.93
CA ASN A 72 7.88 -4.61 1.24
C ASN A 72 7.26 -3.24 1.55
N LEU A 73 5.92 -3.15 1.56
CA LEU A 73 5.23 -1.91 1.93
C LEU A 73 5.52 -1.54 3.39
N ALA A 74 5.47 -2.49 4.33
CA ALA A 74 5.81 -2.24 5.74
C ALA A 74 7.25 -1.68 5.89
N ILE A 75 8.21 -2.23 5.15
CA ILE A 75 9.60 -1.75 5.15
C ILE A 75 9.70 -0.31 4.64
N GLN A 76 8.98 0.03 3.57
CA GLN A 76 8.93 1.40 3.05
C GLN A 76 8.29 2.37 4.06
N GLN A 77 7.23 1.95 4.76
CA GLN A 77 6.57 2.80 5.75
C GLN A 77 7.41 2.98 7.02
N ARG A 78 8.27 2.02 7.36
CA ARG A 78 9.22 2.14 8.47
C ARG A 78 10.17 3.31 8.32
N THR A 79 10.58 3.65 7.09
CA THR A 79 11.41 4.84 6.86
C THR A 79 10.66 6.16 7.08
N LEU A 80 9.32 6.12 7.01
CA LEU A 80 8.43 7.27 7.19
C LEU A 80 7.87 7.38 8.62
N GLY A 81 8.09 6.36 9.47
CA GLY A 81 7.61 6.33 10.86
C GLY A 81 6.14 5.98 11.02
N ASP A 82 5.49 5.47 9.98
CA ASP A 82 4.04 5.22 9.97
C ASP A 82 3.66 3.89 10.63
N THR A 83 3.55 3.90 11.96
CA THR A 83 3.35 2.68 12.77
C THR A 83 2.06 1.91 12.44
N PRO A 84 0.88 2.56 12.30
CA PRO A 84 -0.37 1.84 12.00
C PRO A 84 -0.34 1.04 10.70
N LEU A 85 0.20 1.60 9.61
CA LEU A 85 0.27 0.88 8.34
C LEU A 85 1.32 -0.24 8.37
N ILE A 86 2.43 -0.03 9.08
CA ILE A 86 3.46 -1.06 9.29
C ILE A 86 2.85 -2.29 9.97
N ASP A 87 2.22 -2.09 11.14
CA ASP A 87 1.63 -3.17 11.93
C ASP A 87 0.60 -3.93 11.09
N ARG A 88 -0.25 -3.17 10.38
CA ARG A 88 -1.29 -3.77 9.55
C ARG A 88 -0.75 -4.62 8.40
N MET A 89 0.30 -4.17 7.72
CA MET A 89 0.93 -4.93 6.64
C MET A 89 1.71 -6.15 7.15
N MET A 90 2.32 -6.05 8.34
CA MET A 90 2.92 -7.19 9.03
C MET A 90 1.84 -8.25 9.35
N ASP A 91 0.68 -7.84 9.87
CA ASP A 91 -0.45 -8.73 10.12
C ASP A 91 -0.99 -9.38 8.84
N ALA A 92 -1.08 -8.61 7.74
CA ALA A 92 -1.50 -9.11 6.43
C ALA A 92 -0.60 -10.26 5.96
N ALA A 93 0.73 -10.09 6.10
CA ALA A 93 1.72 -11.07 5.70
C ALA A 93 1.76 -12.28 6.66
N ALA A 94 1.66 -12.04 7.97
CA ALA A 94 1.59 -13.10 8.97
C ALA A 94 0.36 -14.01 8.78
N GLY A 95 -0.77 -13.44 8.34
CA GLY A 95 -1.97 -14.19 8.00
C GLY A 95 -1.75 -15.25 6.92
N TYR A 96 -0.85 -15.01 5.96
CA TYR A 96 -0.45 -16.04 4.98
C TYR A 96 0.32 -17.18 5.66
N LEU A 97 1.32 -16.85 6.50
CA LEU A 97 2.15 -17.86 7.19
C LEU A 97 1.35 -18.70 8.18
N ALA A 98 0.31 -18.13 8.81
CA ALA A 98 -0.56 -18.86 9.72
C ALA A 98 -1.55 -19.80 9.01
N ARG A 99 -1.76 -19.61 7.70
CA ARG A 99 -2.72 -20.36 6.88
C ARG A 99 -2.05 -21.29 5.85
N ALA A 100 -0.75 -21.10 5.58
CA ALA A 100 0.07 -21.88 4.65
C ALA A 100 0.60 -23.17 5.31
#